data_AF-A0A9D7S6B0-F1
#
_entry.id   AF-A0A9D7S6B0-F1
#
_cell.length_a   1.000
_cell.length_b   1.000
_cell.length_c   1.000
_cell.angle_alpha   90.00
_cell.angle_beta   90.00
_cell.angle_gamma   90.00
#
_symmetry.space_group_name_H-M   'P 1'
#
loop_
_entity.id
_entity.type
_entity.pdbx_description
1 polymer ?
#
loop_
_entity_poly.entity_id
_entity_poly.type
_entity_poly.pdbx_seq_one_letter_code
_entity_poly.pdbx_strand_id
1 'polypeptide(L)' 'MTNFDFSELGKKIGSFFDKDMSQDDQNEFLKQISNDPSSQNAFMRERIIREKLKSSLHRPIVSPGLVDRIKNGIKR' A
#
# COMPACT_ATOMS: atom_id res chain seq x y z
N MET A 1 24.61 -11.74 7.49
CA MET A 1 23.67 -10.73 8.03
C MET A 1 23.46 -9.69 6.96
N THR A 2 22.30 -9.68 6.31
CA THR A 2 21.98 -8.71 5.26
C THR A 2 21.73 -7.37 5.93
N ASN A 3 22.71 -6.46 5.84
CA ASN A 3 22.51 -5.04 6.14
C ASN A 3 21.47 -4.54 5.13
N PHE A 4 20.18 -4.56 5.50
CA PHE A 4 19.20 -3.76 4.81
C PHE A 4 19.62 -2.31 5.05
N ASP A 5 20.07 -1.65 3.98
CA ASP A 5 20.12 -0.20 3.98
C ASP A 5 18.67 0.27 4.20
N PHE A 6 18.38 0.82 5.37
CA PHE A 6 17.03 1.28 5.73
C PHE A 6 16.45 2.22 4.67
N SER A 7 17.31 2.88 3.88
CA SER A 7 16.93 3.70 2.74
C SER A 7 16.37 2.88 1.57
N GLU A 8 16.90 1.69 1.29
CA GLU A 8 16.42 0.82 0.21
C GLU A 8 15.11 0.13 0.59
N LEU A 9 14.99 -0.32 1.85
CA LEU A 9 13.75 -0.86 2.37
C LEU A 9 12.63 0.18 2.31
N GLY A 10 12.91 1.42 2.71
CA GLY A 10 11.94 2.53 2.62
C GLY A 10 11.45 2.76 1.20
N LYS A 11 12.35 2.74 0.21
CA LYS A 11 11.99 2.86 -1.22
C LYS A 11 11.06 1.74 -1.68
N LYS A 12 11.39 0.48 -1.35
CA LYS A 12 10.56 -0.69 -1.71
C LYS A 12 9.19 -0.65 -1.05
N ILE A 13 9.10 -0.26 0.24
CA ILE A 13 7.83 -0.04 0.93
C ILE A 13 7.02 1.05 0.19
N GLY A 14 7.66 2.15 -0.21
CA GLY A 14 7.04 3.20 -1.00
C GLY A 14 6.45 2.69 -2.31
N SER A 15 7.29 2.08 -3.16
CA SER A 15 6.87 1.49 -4.44
C SER A 15 5.71 0.50 -4.29
N PHE A 16 5.71 -0.32 -3.23
CA PHE A 16 4.61 -1.23 -2.93
C PHE A 16 3.28 -0.50 -2.69
N PHE A 17 3.30 0.56 -1.87
CA PHE A 17 2.09 1.33 -1.58
C PHE A 17 1.64 2.22 -2.74
N ASP A 18 2.58 2.68 -3.56
CA ASP A 18 2.33 3.47 -4.77
C ASP A 18 1.90 2.61 -5.97
N LYS A 19 1.82 1.28 -5.79
CA LYS A 19 1.46 0.30 -6.83
C LYS A 19 2.40 0.34 -8.03
N ASP A 20 3.66 0.69 -7.77
CA ASP A 20 4.74 0.81 -8.75
C ASP A 20 5.59 -0.47 -8.84
N MET A 21 4.99 -1.62 -8.51
CA MET A 21 5.66 -2.92 -8.50
C MET A 21 4.80 -3.94 -9.25
N SER A 22 5.45 -4.86 -9.96
CA SER A 22 4.74 -5.99 -10.59
C SER A 22 4.11 -6.88 -9.52
N GLN A 23 3.13 -7.71 -9.91
CA GLN A 23 2.46 -8.61 -8.97
C GLN A 23 3.44 -9.61 -8.35
N ASP A 24 4.41 -10.08 -9.12
CA ASP A 24 5.44 -11.02 -8.66
C ASP A 24 6.38 -10.36 -7.65
N ASP A 25 6.82 -9.13 -7.94
CA ASP A 25 7.68 -8.35 -7.02
C ASP A 25 6.94 -8.02 -5.72
N GLN A 26 5.64 -7.72 -5.78
CA GLN A 26 4.83 -7.51 -4.59
C GLN A 26 4.78 -8.76 -3.72
N ASN A 27 4.59 -9.94 -4.33
CA ASN A 27 4.53 -11.20 -3.61
C ASN A 27 5.89 -11.55 -2.98
N GLU A 28 6.99 -11.31 -3.70
CA GLU A 28 8.33 -11.52 -3.18
C GLU A 28 8.64 -10.58 -2.02
N PHE A 29 8.34 -9.29 -2.19
CA PHE A 29 8.53 -8.28 -1.15
C PHE A 29 7.75 -8.58 0.13
N LEU A 30 6.51 -9.04 0.02
CA LEU A 30 5.71 -9.44 1.19
C LEU A 30 6.32 -10.65 1.92
N LYS A 31 6.87 -11.62 1.19
CA LYS A 31 7.62 -12.75 1.80
C LYS A 31 8.90 -12.27 2.49
N GLN A 32 9.60 -11.30 1.92
CA GLN A 32 10.80 -10.72 2.53
C GLN A 32 10.45 -9.99 3.84
N ILE A 33 9.39 -9.18 3.83
CA ILE A 33 8.89 -8.50 5.05
C ILE A 33 8.46 -9.53 6.11
N SER A 34 7.78 -10.62 5.74
CA SER A 34 7.32 -11.60 6.73
C SER A 34 8.46 -12.26 7.51
N ASN A 35 9.67 -12.31 6.94
CA ASN A 35 10.82 -12.97 7.53
C ASN A 35 11.64 -12.08 8.48
N ASP A 36 11.44 -10.75 8.47
CA ASP A 36 12.18 -9.81 9.32
C ASP A 36 11.24 -8.90 10.14
N PRO A 37 11.19 -9.04 11.47
CA PRO A 37 10.40 -8.17 12.35
C PRO A 37 10.71 -6.67 12.22
N SER A 38 11.96 -6.30 11.91
CA SER A 38 12.35 -4.89 11.74
C SER A 38 11.70 -4.28 10.50
N SER A 39 11.71 -5.05 9.41
CA SER A 39 11.03 -4.69 8.16
C SER A 39 9.52 -4.60 8.32
N GLN A 40 8.90 -5.48 9.11
CA GLN A 40 7.47 -5.39 9.44
C GLN A 40 7.13 -4.09 10.15
N ASN A 41 7.94 -3.70 11.13
CA ASN A 41 7.73 -2.46 11.87
C ASN A 41 7.82 -1.23 10.95
N ALA A 42 8.78 -1.19 10.03
CA ALA A 42 8.90 -0.12 9.05
C ALA A 42 7.69 -0.06 8.11
N PHE A 43 7.26 -1.21 7.59
CA PHE A 43 6.08 -1.34 6.73
C PHE A 43 4.80 -0.84 7.43
N MET A 44 4.60 -1.24 8.68
CA MET A 44 3.44 -0.85 9.47
C MET A 44 3.42 0.65 9.79
N ARG A 45 4.58 1.25 10.08
CA ARG A 45 4.69 2.71 10.30
C ARG A 45 4.27 3.47 9.05
N GLU A 46 4.79 3.10 7.88
CA GLU A 46 4.43 3.75 6.62
C GLU A 46 2.93 3.61 6.32
N ARG A 47 2.35 2.42 6.56
CA ARG A 47 0.92 2.18 6.41
C ARG A 47 0.09 3.15 7.24
N ILE A 48 0.41 3.27 8.53
CA ILE A 48 -0.31 4.14 9.48
C ILE A 48 -0.19 5.61 9.06
N ILE A 49 0.99 6.05 8.62
CA ILE A 49 1.20 7.42 8.13
C ILE A 49 0.31 7.69 6.92
N ARG A 50 0.33 6.80 5.92
CA ARG A 50 -0.50 6.94 4.71
C ARG A 50 -1.99 6.90 5.03
N GLU A 51 -2.44 6.09 5.99
CA GLU A 51 -3.83 6.07 6.45
C GLU A 51 -4.24 7.39 7.10
N LYS A 52 -3.39 7.95 7.97
CA LYS A 52 -3.62 9.27 8.60
C LYS A 52 -3.70 10.40 7.58
N LEU A 53 -2.82 10.37 6.57
CA LEU A 53 -2.88 11.31 5.45
C LEU A 53 -4.20 11.14 4.66
N LYS A 54 -4.57 9.91 4.31
CA LYS A 54 -5.84 9.62 3.62
C LYS A 54 -7.08 10.03 4.42
N SER A 55 -7.04 9.99 5.75
CA SER A 55 -8.16 10.44 6.60
C SER A 55 -8.24 11.95 6.76
N SER A 56 -7.10 12.66 6.65
CA SER A 56 -7.06 14.13 6.74
C SER A 56 -7.32 14.82 5.41
N LEU A 57 -7.12 14.13 4.28
CA LEU A 57 -7.50 14.61 2.97
C LEU A 57 -9.03 14.62 2.81
N HIS A 58 -9.59 15.75 2.40
CA HIS A 58 -11.00 15.88 2.07
C HIS A 58 -11.36 14.93 0.93
N ARG A 59 -12.24 13.96 1.19
CA ARG A 59 -12.72 13.04 0.16
C ARG A 59 -13.72 13.77 -0.74
N PRO A 60 -13.59 13.69 -2.07
CA PRO A 60 -14.60 14.21 -2.98
C PRO A 60 -15.96 13.62 -2.64
N ILE A 61 -16.98 14.47 -2.58
CA ILE A 61 -18.37 14.02 -2.46
C ILE A 61 -18.69 13.25 -3.75
N VAL A 62 -18.94 11.95 -3.60
CA VAL A 62 -19.36 11.12 -4.74
C VAL A 62 -20.74 11.56 -5.18
N SER A 63 -20.97 11.64 -6.50
CA SER A 63 -22.29 12.01 -7.00
C SER A 63 -23.32 10.94 -6.60
N PRO A 64 -24.54 11.36 -6.20
CA PRO A 64 -25.61 10.42 -5.91
C PRO A 64 -25.82 9.45 -7.07
N GLY A 65 -25.81 8.14 -6.79
CA GLY A 65 -25.99 7.09 -7.79
C GLY A 65 -24.72 6.63 -8.54
N LEU A 66 -23.55 7.23 -8.30
CA LEU A 66 -22.29 6.72 -8.88
C LEU A 66 -21.99 5.28 -8.40
N VAL A 67 -22.21 5.02 -7.11
CA VAL A 67 -22.03 3.70 -6.49
C VAL A 67 -22.94 2.66 -7.15
N ASP A 68 -24.21 3.02 -7.40
CA ASP A 68 -25.19 2.13 -8.01
C ASP A 68 -24.86 1.83 -9.47
N ARG A 69 -24.40 2.83 -10.23
CA ARG A 69 -23.93 2.64 -11.61
C ARG A 69 -22.73 1.69 -11.68
N ILE A 70 -21.74 1.86 -10.80
CA ILE A 70 -20.58 0.97 -10.73
C ILE A 70 -21.01 -0.46 -10.38
N LYS A 71 -21.84 -0.63 -9.34
CA LYS A 71 -22.35 -1.96 -8.93
C LYS A 71 -23.10 -2.67 -10.05
N ASN A 72 -23.94 -1.95 -10.79
CA ASN A 72 -24.73 -2.52 -11.89
C ASN A 72 -23.87 -2.81 -13.14
N GLY A 73 -22.77 -2.08 -13.35
CA GLY A 73 -21.84 -2.32 -14.45
C GLY A 73 -20.97 -3.57 -14.29
N ILE A 74 -20.68 -3.99 -13.06
CA ILE A 74 -19.85 -5.18 -12.76
C ILE A 74 -20.63 -6.50 -12.94
N LYS A 75 -21.97 -6.47 -12.94
CA LYS A 75 -22.83 -7.65 -13.12
C LYS A 75 -22.97 -8.13 -14.59
N ARG A 76 -22.01 -7.84 -15.46
CA ARG A 76 -21.98 -8.33 -16.84
C ARG A 76 -20.94 -9.42 -17.02
#